data_AF-A0A453SCX0-F1
#
_entry.id   AF-A0A453SCX0-F1
#
_cell.length_a   1.000
_cell.length_b   1.000
_cell.length_c   1.000
_cell.angle_alpha   90.00
_cell.angle_beta   90.00
_cell.angle_gamma   90.00
#
_symmetry.space_group_name_H-M   'P 1'
#
loop_
_entity.id
_entity.type
_entity.pdbx_description
1 polymer ?
#
loop_
_entity_poly.entity_id
_entity_poly.type
_entity_poly.pdbx_seq_one_letter_code
_entity_poly.pdbx_strand_id
1 'polypeptide(L)'
;QSHAGLLNLCIVVLIAVNSRLIIENLMKYGLLIRAGFWFSARSLGDWPLLMCCLTLPIFPLAALMTEKWAQRKLIRDHVSILLHIIITTTVLIYPVVVILKCESAVLSGFVLMFIASITWLKLVSFAHTNYDIRVLSQSIEKGATHGSSIDEENIKGPTINSVVYFMLAPTLCYQPSYPRTAFIRKGWVTRQLLKCVVFTGLMGFIIEQVSLLRDP
;
A
#
# COMPACT_ATOMS: atom_id res chain seq x y z
N GLN A 1 -18.84 -2.39 22.71
CA GLN A 1 -18.21 -3.48 23.50
C GLN A 1 -18.75 -4.89 23.17
N SER A 2 -19.96 -5.03 22.59
CA SER A 2 -20.60 -6.34 22.32
C SER A 2 -19.95 -7.19 21.18
N HIS A 3 -19.29 -6.58 20.19
CA HIS A 3 -18.75 -7.31 19.03
C HIS A 3 -17.46 -8.10 19.28
N ALA A 4 -16.74 -7.83 20.37
CA ALA A 4 -15.50 -8.54 20.69
C ALA A 4 -15.77 -10.03 21.02
N GLY A 5 -16.88 -10.33 21.69
CA GLY A 5 -17.31 -11.70 21.99
C GLY A 5 -17.64 -12.49 20.72
N LEU A 6 -18.34 -11.86 19.77
CA LEU A 6 -18.71 -12.48 18.50
C LEU A 6 -17.48 -12.76 17.61
N LEU A 7 -16.51 -11.85 17.55
CA LEU A 7 -15.26 -12.08 16.81
C LEU A 7 -14.42 -13.21 17.41
N ASN A 8 -14.31 -13.26 18.75
CA ASN A 8 -13.60 -14.35 19.42
C ASN A 8 -14.31 -15.69 19.19
N LEU A 9 -15.64 -15.73 19.26
CA LEU A 9 -16.44 -16.92 18.95
C LEU A 9 -16.22 -17.37 17.51
N CYS A 10 -16.26 -16.46 16.54
CA CYS A 10 -16.01 -16.76 15.13
C CYS A 10 -14.62 -17.37 14.91
N ILE A 11 -13.58 -16.80 15.54
CA ILE A 11 -12.21 -17.35 15.48
C ILE A 11 -12.16 -18.76 16.08
N VAL A 12 -12.76 -18.97 17.24
CA VAL A 12 -12.76 -20.28 17.92
C VAL A 12 -13.53 -21.31 17.11
N VAL A 13 -14.70 -20.97 16.57
CA VAL A 13 -15.50 -21.87 15.73
C VAL A 13 -14.75 -22.20 14.43
N LEU A 14 -14.14 -21.21 13.79
CA LEU A 14 -13.34 -21.42 12.58
C LEU A 14 -12.19 -22.39 12.85
N ILE A 15 -11.45 -22.20 13.95
CA ILE A 15 -10.37 -23.09 14.35
C ILE A 15 -10.91 -24.48 14.68
N ALA A 16 -11.99 -24.58 15.46
CA ALA A 16 -12.55 -25.85 15.89
C ALA A 16 -13.05 -26.70 14.70
N VAL A 17 -13.80 -26.10 13.77
CA VAL A 17 -14.35 -26.79 12.59
C VAL A 17 -13.23 -27.26 11.65
N ASN A 18 -12.18 -26.46 11.49
CA ASN A 18 -11.06 -26.82 10.62
C ASN A 18 -9.98 -27.64 11.33
N SER A 19 -9.98 -27.75 12.67
CA SER A 19 -8.92 -28.39 13.46
C SER A 19 -8.70 -29.85 13.08
N ARG A 20 -9.78 -30.62 12.85
CA ARG A 20 -9.70 -32.01 12.44
C ARG A 20 -8.99 -32.15 11.08
N LEU A 21 -9.37 -31.31 10.11
CA LEU A 21 -8.74 -31.29 8.79
C LEU A 21 -7.28 -30.81 8.85
N ILE A 22 -6.99 -29.81 9.69
CA ILE A 22 -5.62 -29.31 9.91
C ILE A 22 -4.74 -30.42 10.48
N ILE A 23 -5.22 -31.17 11.47
CA ILE A 23 -4.47 -32.26 12.11
C ILE A 23 -4.31 -33.45 11.14
N GLU A 24 -5.37 -33.84 10.42
CA GLU A 24 -5.30 -34.92 9.42
C GLU A 24 -4.34 -34.57 8.27
N ASN A 25 -4.35 -33.31 7.81
CA ASN A 25 -3.42 -32.83 6.79
C ASN A 25 -1.99 -32.75 7.33
N LEU A 26 -1.79 -32.22 8.55
CA LEU A 26 -0.49 -32.18 9.22
C LEU A 26 0.10 -33.58 9.45
N MET A 27 -0.74 -34.58 9.73
CA MET A 27 -0.32 -35.97 9.90
C MET A 27 -0.04 -36.68 8.58
N LYS A 28 -0.84 -36.46 7.53
CA LYS A 28 -0.67 -37.11 6.21
C LYS A 28 0.43 -36.48 5.35
N TYR A 29 0.54 -35.16 5.37
CA TYR A 29 1.44 -34.38 4.52
C TYR A 29 2.61 -33.77 5.32
N GLY A 30 2.64 -33.91 6.65
CA GLY A 30 3.63 -33.23 7.50
C GLY A 30 3.38 -31.71 7.57
N LEU A 31 4.26 -30.97 8.23
CA LEU A 31 4.33 -29.50 8.11
C LEU A 31 4.87 -29.08 6.72
N LEU A 32 4.47 -29.77 5.64
CA LEU A 32 4.60 -29.26 4.28
C LEU A 32 3.47 -28.24 4.06
N ILE A 33 3.51 -27.13 4.80
CA ILE A 33 3.23 -25.87 4.12
C ILE A 33 4.34 -25.85 3.07
N ARG A 34 4.00 -26.22 1.83
CA ARG A 34 4.87 -25.98 0.70
C ARG A 34 5.06 -24.47 0.74
N ALA A 35 6.11 -24.01 1.40
CA ALA A 35 6.46 -22.60 1.43
C ALA A 35 6.59 -22.11 -0.03
N GLY A 36 6.80 -23.03 -0.98
CA GLY A 36 6.66 -22.84 -2.42
C GLY A 36 5.25 -22.70 -3.02
N PHE A 37 4.15 -22.61 -2.26
CA PHE A 37 2.85 -22.12 -2.75
C PHE A 37 2.68 -20.65 -2.40
N TRP A 38 2.98 -20.27 -1.16
CA TRP A 38 2.96 -18.88 -0.67
C TRP A 38 4.15 -18.04 -1.17
N PHE A 39 5.33 -18.64 -1.22
CA PHE A 39 6.58 -18.14 -1.81
C PHE A 39 7.01 -19.09 -2.92
N SER A 40 6.12 -19.37 -3.88
CA SER A 40 6.51 -20.19 -5.03
C SER A 40 7.75 -19.60 -5.68
N ALA A 41 8.81 -20.40 -5.76
CA ALA A 41 10.01 -20.07 -6.52
C ALA A 41 9.70 -19.73 -7.99
N ARG A 42 8.49 -20.08 -8.48
CA ARG A 42 7.95 -19.63 -9.76
C ARG A 42 7.45 -18.19 -9.75
N SER A 43 6.86 -17.70 -8.64
CA SER A 43 6.45 -16.30 -8.44
C SER A 43 7.64 -15.36 -8.20
N LEU A 44 8.74 -15.86 -7.65
CA LEU A 44 10.04 -15.15 -7.63
C LEU A 44 10.82 -15.31 -8.95
N GLY A 45 10.41 -16.26 -9.80
CA GLY A 45 10.96 -16.51 -11.13
C GLY A 45 10.47 -15.55 -12.21
N ASP A 46 9.38 -14.82 -11.96
CA ASP A 46 8.93 -13.71 -12.80
C ASP A 46 9.75 -12.44 -12.47
N TRP A 47 11.03 -12.46 -12.84
CA TRP A 47 11.93 -11.30 -12.82
C TRP A 47 11.25 -9.95 -13.19
N PRO A 48 10.42 -9.87 -14.26
CA PRO A 48 9.71 -8.63 -14.59
C PRO A 48 8.67 -8.16 -13.56
N LEU A 49 7.99 -9.04 -12.82
CA LEU A 49 7.04 -8.64 -11.77
C LEU A 49 7.76 -8.09 -10.54
N LEU A 50 8.87 -8.72 -10.16
CA LEU A 50 9.73 -8.22 -9.09
C LEU A 50 10.31 -6.85 -9.45
N MET A 51 10.80 -6.70 -10.70
CA MET A 51 11.27 -5.42 -11.21
C MET A 51 10.16 -4.37 -11.24
N CYS A 52 8.95 -4.74 -11.65
CA CYS A 52 7.79 -3.86 -11.60
C CYS A 52 7.52 -3.36 -10.18
N CYS A 53 7.53 -4.26 -9.19
CA CYS A 53 7.33 -3.91 -7.79
C CYS A 53 8.42 -2.96 -7.27
N LEU A 54 9.68 -3.20 -7.61
CA LEU A 54 10.80 -2.32 -7.25
C LEU A 54 10.74 -0.94 -7.93
N THR A 55 10.17 -0.87 -9.13
CA THR A 55 10.02 0.40 -9.85
C THR A 55 8.84 1.25 -9.37
N LEU A 56 7.81 0.66 -8.77
CA LEU A 56 6.65 1.40 -8.23
C LEU A 56 7.00 2.54 -7.25
N PRO A 57 7.91 2.38 -6.27
CA PRO A 57 8.31 3.48 -5.37
C PRO A 57 9.12 4.59 -6.06
N ILE A 58 9.65 4.36 -7.27
CA ILE A 58 10.37 5.38 -8.04
C ILE A 58 9.41 6.49 -8.52
N PHE A 59 8.17 6.15 -8.86
CA PHE A 59 7.19 7.13 -9.34
C PHE A 59 6.79 8.17 -8.28
N PRO A 60 6.51 7.80 -7.02
CA PRO A 60 6.43 8.73 -5.90
C PRO A 60 7.63 9.66 -5.78
N LEU A 61 8.86 9.12 -5.86
CA LEU A 61 10.08 9.93 -5.77
C LEU A 61 10.20 10.92 -6.94
N ALA A 62 9.81 10.52 -8.14
CA ALA A 62 9.73 11.41 -9.29
C ALA A 62 8.74 12.56 -9.04
N ALA A 63 7.54 12.25 -8.52
CA ALA A 63 6.55 13.26 -8.15
C ALA A 63 7.07 14.24 -7.06
N LEU A 64 7.97 13.80 -6.18
CA LEU A 64 8.63 14.70 -5.23
C LEU A 64 9.62 15.65 -5.89
N MET A 65 10.35 15.17 -6.88
CA MET A 65 11.30 16.02 -7.60
C MET A 65 10.57 17.09 -8.39
N THR A 66 9.45 16.73 -9.03
CA THR A 66 8.60 17.69 -9.76
C THR A 66 8.03 18.74 -8.83
N GLU A 67 7.64 18.35 -7.61
CA GLU A 67 7.15 19.28 -6.60
C GLU A 67 8.25 20.22 -6.09
N LYS A 68 9.45 19.69 -5.82
CA LYS A 68 10.60 20.51 -5.42
C LYS A 68 10.99 21.52 -6.48
N TRP A 69 10.90 21.16 -7.76
CA TRP A 69 11.16 22.09 -8.86
C TRP A 69 10.07 23.15 -8.99
N ALA A 70 8.80 22.78 -8.79
CA ALA A 70 7.69 23.73 -8.76
C ALA A 70 7.84 24.76 -7.63
N GLN A 71 8.27 24.33 -6.44
CA GLN A 71 8.46 25.24 -5.29
C GLN A 71 9.62 26.22 -5.46
N ARG A 72 10.66 25.84 -6.21
CA ARG A 72 11.77 26.75 -6.55
C ARG A 72 11.39 27.78 -7.63
N LYS A 73 10.11 27.87 -8.02
CA LYS A 73 9.59 28.69 -9.12
C LYS A 73 10.33 28.43 -10.45
N LEU A 74 10.96 27.26 -10.62
CA LEU A 74 11.70 26.88 -11.84
C LEU A 74 10.75 26.47 -12.98
N ILE A 75 9.56 26.01 -12.63
CA ILE A 75 8.59 25.43 -13.57
C ILE A 75 7.26 26.17 -13.43
N ARG A 76 6.63 26.50 -14.55
CA ARG A 76 5.31 27.14 -14.62
C ARG A 76 4.22 26.21 -14.08
N ASP A 77 3.21 26.78 -13.41
CA ASP A 77 2.16 26.02 -12.70
C ASP A 77 1.47 24.97 -13.57
N HIS A 78 1.09 25.33 -14.80
CA HIS A 78 0.46 24.40 -15.75
C HIS A 78 1.36 23.22 -16.13
N VAL A 79 2.67 23.43 -16.27
CA VAL A 79 3.63 22.39 -16.62
C VAL A 79 3.80 21.41 -15.47
N SER A 80 3.82 21.91 -14.23
CA SER A 80 3.84 21.06 -13.03
C SER A 80 2.61 20.15 -12.97
N ILE A 81 1.40 20.70 -13.17
CA ILE A 81 0.16 19.90 -13.16
C ILE A 81 0.18 18.84 -14.26
N LEU A 82 0.56 19.22 -15.48
CA LEU A 82 0.65 18.29 -16.62
C LEU A 82 1.63 17.15 -16.34
N LEU A 83 2.78 17.45 -15.71
CA LEU A 83 3.77 16.45 -15.34
C LEU A 83 3.24 15.48 -14.27
N HIS A 84 2.48 15.96 -13.28
CA HIS A 84 1.81 15.10 -12.29
C HIS A 84 0.74 14.19 -12.93
N ILE A 85 -0.01 14.69 -13.92
CA ILE A 85 -0.97 13.88 -14.67
C ILE A 85 -0.25 12.77 -15.45
N ILE A 86 0.87 13.08 -16.11
CA ILE A 86 1.66 12.08 -16.84
C ILE A 86 2.21 11.02 -15.88
N ILE A 87 2.77 11.43 -14.73
CA ILE A 87 3.33 10.50 -13.73
C ILE A 87 2.24 9.56 -13.18
N THR A 88 1.09 10.11 -12.78
CA THR A 88 -0.02 9.30 -12.24
C THR A 88 -0.61 8.35 -13.28
N THR A 89 -0.75 8.80 -14.53
CA THR A 89 -1.23 7.95 -15.64
C THR A 89 -0.24 6.82 -15.94
N THR A 90 1.05 7.11 -15.97
CA THR A 90 2.10 6.10 -16.22
C THR A 90 2.11 5.02 -15.14
N VAL A 91 1.88 5.38 -13.87
CA VAL A 91 1.80 4.43 -12.74
C VAL A 91 0.70 3.40 -12.89
N LEU A 92 -0.45 3.74 -13.49
CA LEU A 92 -1.52 2.77 -13.73
C LEU A 92 -1.25 1.91 -14.98
N ILE A 93 -0.79 2.54 -16.07
CA ILE A 93 -0.61 1.83 -17.34
C ILE A 93 0.55 0.83 -17.24
N TYR A 94 1.63 1.18 -16.57
CA TYR A 94 2.84 0.35 -16.46
C TYR A 94 2.57 -1.09 -15.94
N PRO A 95 1.97 -1.30 -14.76
CA PRO A 95 1.68 -2.64 -14.26
C PRO A 95 0.65 -3.39 -15.12
N VAL A 96 -0.31 -2.69 -15.76
CA VAL A 96 -1.25 -3.32 -16.70
C VAL A 96 -0.52 -3.88 -17.91
N VAL A 97 0.39 -3.11 -18.52
CA VAL A 97 1.19 -3.57 -19.67
C VAL A 97 2.08 -4.74 -19.29
N VAL A 98 2.71 -4.71 -18.11
CA VAL A 98 3.56 -5.80 -17.61
C VAL A 98 2.76 -7.09 -17.43
N ILE A 99 1.56 -7.01 -16.86
CA ILE A 99 0.68 -8.18 -16.66
C ILE A 99 0.16 -8.73 -17.98
N LEU A 100 -0.08 -7.89 -19.00
CA LEU A 100 -0.49 -8.37 -20.32
C LEU A 100 0.66 -9.04 -21.10
N LYS A 101 1.91 -8.72 -20.78
CA LYS A 101 3.10 -9.25 -21.47
C LYS A 101 3.68 -10.49 -20.81
N CYS A 102 3.60 -10.59 -19.48
CA CYS A 102 3.92 -11.81 -18.75
C CYS A 102 2.64 -12.60 -18.54
N GLU A 103 2.53 -13.81 -19.08
CA GLU A 103 1.48 -14.79 -18.71
C GLU A 103 1.64 -15.22 -17.24
N SER A 104 1.45 -14.26 -16.33
CA SER A 104 1.70 -14.38 -14.91
C SER A 104 0.61 -15.19 -14.24
N ALA A 105 0.95 -15.80 -13.10
CA ALA A 105 -0.06 -16.33 -12.20
C ALA A 105 -1.08 -15.24 -11.82
N VAL A 106 -2.37 -15.60 -11.83
CA VAL A 106 -3.49 -14.69 -11.54
C VAL A 106 -3.33 -14.02 -10.18
N LEU A 107 -2.79 -14.73 -9.19
CA LEU A 107 -2.60 -14.23 -7.83
C LEU A 107 -1.55 -13.10 -7.76
N SER A 108 -0.40 -13.24 -8.42
CA SER A 108 0.65 -12.22 -8.41
C SER A 108 0.24 -10.97 -9.19
N GLY A 109 -0.49 -11.13 -10.30
CA GLY A 109 -1.09 -10.02 -11.04
C GLY A 109 -2.11 -9.23 -10.19
N PHE A 110 -2.95 -9.92 -9.43
CA PHE A 110 -3.89 -9.27 -8.50
C PHE A 110 -3.17 -8.46 -7.42
N VAL A 111 -2.14 -9.04 -6.78
CA VAL A 111 -1.35 -8.34 -5.75
C VAL A 111 -0.65 -7.11 -6.34
N LEU A 112 -0.03 -7.24 -7.52
CA LEU A 112 0.63 -6.12 -8.18
C LEU A 112 -0.36 -5.00 -8.50
N MET A 113 -1.55 -5.34 -9.00
CA MET A 113 -2.58 -4.33 -9.30
C MET A 113 -3.13 -3.64 -8.06
N PHE A 114 -3.27 -4.38 -6.97
CA PHE A 114 -3.67 -3.81 -5.70
C PHE A 114 -2.64 -2.81 -5.17
N ILE A 115 -1.35 -3.16 -5.21
CA ILE A 115 -0.25 -2.27 -4.81
C ILE A 115 -0.20 -1.03 -5.73
N ALA A 116 -0.29 -1.23 -7.04
CA ALA A 116 -0.31 -0.14 -8.01
C ALA A 116 -1.48 0.84 -7.77
N SER A 117 -2.68 0.31 -7.52
CA SER A 117 -3.86 1.13 -7.19
C SER A 117 -3.65 1.96 -5.93
N ILE A 118 -3.07 1.37 -4.88
CA ILE A 118 -2.71 2.10 -3.65
C ILE A 118 -1.71 3.21 -3.96
N THR A 119 -0.65 2.92 -4.73
CA THR A 119 0.36 3.93 -5.07
C THR A 119 -0.23 5.06 -5.93
N TRP A 120 -1.13 4.74 -6.86
CA TRP A 120 -1.84 5.73 -7.67
C TRP A 120 -2.70 6.65 -6.81
N LEU A 121 -3.53 6.10 -5.91
CA LEU A 121 -4.35 6.88 -4.99
C LEU A 121 -3.50 7.81 -4.11
N LYS A 122 -2.36 7.30 -3.60
CA LYS A 122 -1.41 8.09 -2.81
C LYS A 122 -0.79 9.23 -3.63
N LEU A 123 -0.37 8.96 -4.87
CA LEU A 123 0.19 9.96 -5.78
C LEU A 123 -0.82 11.05 -6.15
N VAL A 124 -2.06 10.67 -6.44
CA VAL A 124 -3.14 11.60 -6.73
C VAL A 124 -3.42 12.50 -5.53
N SER A 125 -3.57 11.91 -4.34
CA SER A 125 -3.77 12.72 -3.13
C SER A 125 -2.59 13.64 -2.85
N PHE A 126 -1.35 13.17 -3.05
CA PHE A 126 -0.15 13.99 -2.92
C PHE A 126 -0.16 15.17 -3.90
N ALA A 127 -0.47 14.95 -5.17
CA ALA A 127 -0.51 16.01 -6.18
C ALA A 127 -1.56 17.09 -5.85
N HIS A 128 -2.76 16.69 -5.43
CA HIS A 128 -3.83 17.61 -5.05
C HIS A 128 -3.47 18.45 -3.83
N THR A 129 -3.05 17.82 -2.73
CA THR A 129 -2.72 18.56 -1.51
C THR A 129 -1.55 19.53 -1.73
N ASN A 130 -0.53 19.18 -2.51
CA ASN A 130 0.55 20.12 -2.80
C ASN A 130 0.12 21.24 -3.74
N TYR A 131 -0.77 20.97 -4.70
CA TYR A 131 -1.37 22.02 -5.52
C TYR A 131 -2.12 23.04 -4.65
N ASP A 132 -2.95 22.56 -3.71
CA ASP A 132 -3.70 23.41 -2.79
C ASP A 132 -2.78 24.25 -1.90
N ILE A 133 -1.70 23.66 -1.36
CA ILE A 133 -0.69 24.38 -0.56
C ILE A 133 -0.02 25.48 -1.40
N ARG A 134 0.29 25.22 -2.68
CA ARG A 134 0.88 26.24 -3.57
C ARG A 134 -0.09 27.39 -3.83
N VAL A 135 -1.34 27.10 -4.16
CA VAL A 135 -2.37 28.13 -4.40
C VAL A 135 -2.57 28.98 -3.13
N LEU A 136 -2.60 28.33 -1.95
CA LEU A 136 -2.68 29.03 -0.67
C LEU A 136 -1.44 29.90 -0.41
N SER A 137 -0.22 29.41 -0.71
CA SER A 137 1.00 30.22 -0.54
C SER A 137 1.00 31.46 -1.44
N GLN A 138 0.52 31.35 -2.68
CA GLN A 138 0.41 32.48 -3.60
C GLN A 138 -0.68 33.48 -3.16
N SER A 139 -1.79 33.03 -2.57
CA SER A 139 -2.84 33.93 -2.07
C SER A 139 -2.39 34.68 -0.82
N ILE A 140 -1.63 34.02 0.07
CA ILE A 140 -0.99 34.66 1.23
C ILE A 140 0.03 35.72 0.79
N GLU A 141 0.88 35.40 -0.20
CA GLU A 141 1.88 36.36 -0.75
C GLU A 141 1.20 37.61 -1.35
N LYS A 142 0.03 37.45 -2.00
CA LYS A 142 -0.75 38.55 -2.59
C LYS A 142 -1.65 39.29 -1.60
N GLY A 143 -2.04 38.65 -0.49
CA GLY A 143 -3.01 39.15 0.50
C GLY A 143 -2.39 39.57 1.84
N ALA A 144 -1.09 39.84 1.88
CA ALA A 144 -0.33 40.10 3.09
C ALA A 144 -0.77 41.37 3.85
N THR A 145 -1.86 41.30 4.64
CA THR A 145 -2.09 42.10 5.86
C THR A 145 -3.25 41.64 6.74
N HIS A 146 -3.68 40.36 6.75
CA HIS A 146 -4.52 39.91 7.87
C HIS A 146 -4.13 38.52 8.36
N GLY A 147 -3.54 38.53 9.56
CA GLY A 147 -3.12 37.35 10.28
C GLY A 147 -4.27 36.38 10.49
N SER A 148 -4.05 35.14 10.10
CA SER A 148 -4.75 33.99 10.64
C SER A 148 -3.74 32.88 10.83
N SER A 149 -3.95 32.11 11.88
CA SER A 149 -3.14 31.04 12.45
C SER A 149 -2.96 29.84 11.51
N ILE A 150 -2.44 30.06 10.30
CA ILE A 150 -2.06 28.97 9.40
C ILE A 150 -0.69 28.49 9.87
N ASP A 151 -0.64 27.27 10.40
CA ASP A 151 0.60 26.66 10.87
C ASP A 151 1.67 26.73 9.79
N GLU A 152 2.79 27.39 10.10
CA GLU A 152 3.95 27.54 9.22
C GLU A 152 4.48 26.18 8.73
N GLU A 153 4.21 25.12 9.50
CA GLU A 153 4.51 23.72 9.18
C GLU A 153 3.66 23.16 8.01
N ASN A 154 2.43 23.64 7.80
CA ASN A 154 1.57 23.24 6.67
C ASN A 154 1.94 23.95 5.36
N ILE A 155 2.56 25.14 5.46
CA ILE A 155 3.02 25.93 4.31
C ILE A 155 4.39 25.42 3.82
N LYS A 156 5.16 24.77 4.70
CA LYS A 156 6.46 24.22 4.35
C LYS A 156 6.30 23.07 3.35
N GLY A 157 7.08 23.14 2.26
CA GLY A 157 7.04 22.15 1.20
C GLY A 157 7.36 20.71 1.64
N PRO A 158 6.99 19.72 0.82
CA PRO A 158 7.11 18.32 1.19
C PRO A 158 8.58 17.92 1.37
N THR A 159 8.89 17.35 2.53
CA THR A 159 10.20 16.81 2.85
C THR A 159 10.28 15.35 2.40
N ILE A 160 11.46 14.87 1.99
CA ILE A 160 11.64 13.46 1.59
C ILE A 160 11.17 12.52 2.72
N ASN A 161 11.53 12.82 3.96
CA ASN A 161 11.16 12.02 5.13
C ASN A 161 9.65 11.94 5.35
N SER A 162 8.90 13.04 5.16
CA SER A 162 7.44 13.03 5.35
C SER A 162 6.75 12.21 4.27
N VAL A 163 7.28 12.20 3.04
CA VAL A 163 6.72 11.42 1.95
C VAL A 163 7.07 9.94 2.09
N VAL A 164 8.30 9.60 2.46
CA VAL A 164 8.68 8.22 2.76
C VAL A 164 7.79 7.67 3.89
N TYR A 165 7.54 8.48 4.93
CA TYR A 165 6.58 8.12 5.98
C TYR A 165 5.16 7.92 5.43
N PHE A 166 4.66 8.84 4.59
CA PHE A 166 3.35 8.73 3.95
C PHE A 166 3.20 7.47 3.09
N MET A 167 4.25 7.09 2.35
CA MET A 167 4.24 5.88 1.52
C MET A 167 4.08 4.62 2.38
N LEU A 168 4.70 4.58 3.56
CA LEU A 168 4.60 3.47 4.51
C LEU A 168 3.34 3.51 5.38
N ALA A 169 2.74 4.68 5.57
CA ALA A 169 1.55 4.84 6.40
C ALA A 169 0.33 4.11 5.78
N PRO A 170 -0.55 3.52 6.60
CA PRO A 170 -1.78 2.87 6.15
C PRO A 170 -2.89 3.91 5.87
N THR A 171 -2.56 4.94 5.09
CA THR A 171 -3.46 6.04 4.72
C THR A 171 -3.36 6.29 3.21
N LEU A 172 -4.46 6.72 2.61
CA LEU A 172 -4.52 7.10 1.19
C LEU A 172 -4.49 8.62 0.98
N CYS A 173 -4.94 9.38 1.97
CA CYS A 173 -4.96 10.84 1.92
C CYS A 173 -3.65 11.41 2.48
N TYR A 174 -2.93 12.20 1.68
CA TYR A 174 -1.72 12.91 2.07
C TYR A 174 -2.05 14.09 2.99
N GLN A 175 -1.26 14.24 4.05
CA GLN A 175 -1.33 15.38 4.96
C GLN A 175 0.09 15.85 5.30
N PRO A 176 0.37 17.17 5.36
CA PRO A 176 1.71 17.68 5.69
C PRO A 176 2.21 17.22 7.06
N SER A 177 1.31 17.19 8.05
CA SER A 177 1.58 16.73 9.40
C SER A 177 0.57 15.66 9.82
N TYR A 178 1.05 14.46 10.14
CA TYR A 178 0.22 13.37 10.65
C TYR A 178 0.27 13.30 12.17
N PRO A 179 -0.86 13.01 12.84
CA PRO A 179 -0.88 12.79 14.27
C PRO A 179 -0.01 11.57 14.64
N ARG A 180 0.97 11.78 15.52
CA ARG A 180 1.88 10.73 15.99
C ARG A 180 1.50 10.27 17.38
N THR A 181 1.64 8.97 17.61
CA THR A 181 1.53 8.40 18.96
C THR A 181 2.87 8.54 19.69
N ALA A 182 2.83 8.82 20.99
CA ALA A 182 4.04 9.00 21.79
C ALA A 182 4.88 7.72 21.93
N PHE A 183 4.25 6.54 21.89
CA PHE A 183 4.93 5.26 22.09
C PHE A 183 4.35 4.13 21.23
N ILE A 184 5.23 3.28 20.70
CA ILE A 184 4.87 2.09 19.94
C ILE A 184 4.54 0.93 20.91
N ARG A 185 3.29 0.47 20.90
CA ARG A 185 2.82 -0.68 21.70
C ARG A 185 3.26 -2.00 21.08
N LYS A 186 4.53 -2.38 21.23
CA LYS A 186 5.14 -3.59 20.61
C LYS A 186 4.31 -4.86 20.85
N GLY A 187 3.84 -5.10 22.08
CA GLY A 187 3.03 -6.27 22.41
C GLY A 187 1.65 -6.31 21.74
N TRP A 188 1.08 -5.15 21.37
CA TRP A 188 -0.15 -5.11 20.60
C TRP A 188 0.11 -5.44 19.13
N VAL A 189 1.20 -4.89 18.55
CA VAL A 189 1.60 -5.14 17.16
C VAL A 189 1.93 -6.61 16.93
N THR A 190 2.72 -7.23 17.82
CA THR A 190 3.08 -8.65 17.69
C THR A 190 1.85 -9.56 17.74
N ARG A 191 0.89 -9.27 18.63
CA ARG A 191 -0.39 -9.98 18.67
C ARG A 191 -1.19 -9.82 17.38
N GLN A 192 -1.19 -8.64 16.79
CA GLN A 192 -1.89 -8.40 15.53
C GLN A 192 -1.21 -9.11 14.35
N LEU A 193 0.13 -9.10 14.31
CA LEU A 193 0.91 -9.85 13.32
C LEU A 193 0.64 -11.36 13.42
N LEU A 194 0.63 -11.92 14.64
CA LEU A 194 0.30 -13.33 14.84
C LEU A 194 -1.10 -13.66 14.32
N LYS A 195 -2.10 -12.80 14.59
CA LYS A 195 -3.46 -12.97 14.04
C LYS A 195 -3.45 -12.96 12.52
N CYS A 196 -2.75 -12.00 11.89
CA CYS A 196 -2.62 -11.95 10.44
C CYS A 196 -2.01 -13.24 9.88
N VAL A 197 -0.89 -13.70 10.44
CA VAL A 197 -0.23 -14.95 9.99
C VAL A 197 -1.17 -16.15 10.10
N VAL A 198 -1.89 -16.29 11.22
CA VAL A 198 -2.86 -17.39 11.41
C VAL A 198 -3.99 -17.31 10.39
N PHE A 199 -4.62 -16.15 10.21
CA PHE A 199 -5.71 -15.98 9.25
C PHE A 199 -5.26 -16.21 7.80
N THR A 200 -4.09 -15.70 7.46
CA THR A 200 -3.47 -15.86 6.16
C THR A 200 -3.13 -17.33 5.86
N GLY A 201 -2.59 -18.05 6.85
CA GLY A 201 -2.34 -19.49 6.75
C GLY A 201 -3.63 -20.30 6.60
N LEU A 202 -4.67 -19.98 7.38
CA LEU A 202 -5.99 -20.62 7.27
C LEU A 202 -6.62 -20.38 5.89
N MET A 203 -6.55 -19.16 5.34
CA MET A 203 -7.03 -18.86 4.00
C MET A 203 -6.28 -19.66 2.93
N GLY A 204 -4.95 -19.74 3.03
CA GLY A 204 -4.15 -20.57 2.12
C GLY A 204 -4.55 -22.06 2.18
N PHE A 205 -4.74 -22.59 3.38
CA PHE A 205 -5.18 -23.96 3.60
C PHE A 205 -6.55 -24.25 2.99
N ILE A 206 -7.53 -23.36 3.22
CA ILE A 206 -8.89 -23.52 2.66
C ILE A 206 -8.84 -23.53 1.13
N ILE A 207 -8.05 -22.64 0.50
CA ILE A 207 -7.91 -22.58 -0.96
C ILE A 207 -7.35 -23.91 -1.50
N GLU A 208 -6.34 -24.47 -0.84
CA GLU A 208 -5.74 -25.75 -1.25
C GLU A 208 -6.73 -26.92 -1.10
N GLN A 209 -7.51 -26.96 -0.02
CA GLN A 209 -8.56 -27.97 0.16
C GLN A 209 -9.64 -27.87 -0.92
N VAL A 210 -10.10 -26.67 -1.25
CA VAL A 210 -11.10 -26.45 -2.30
C VAL A 210 -10.56 -26.85 -3.67
N SER A 211 -9.27 -26.61 -3.94
CA SER A 211 -8.64 -27.03 -5.20
C SER A 211 -8.54 -28.55 -5.30
N LEU A 212 -8.10 -29.24 -4.24
CA LEU A 212 -7.94 -30.70 -4.23
C LEU A 212 -9.26 -31.46 -4.31
N LEU A 213 -10.36 -30.89 -3.80
CA LEU A 213 -11.71 -31.45 -3.95
C LEU A 213 -12.29 -31.27 -5.35
N ARG A 214 -11.70 -30.42 -6.19
CA ARG A 214 -12.20 -30.07 -7.53
C ARG A 214 -11.49 -30.83 -8.66
N ASP A 215 -10.33 -31.43 -8.40
CA ASP A 215 -9.64 -32.31 -9.33
C ASP A 215 -10.08 -33.78 -9.08
N PRO A 216 -10.85 -34.42 -9.98
CA PRO A 216 -11.31 -35.80 -9.84
C PRO A 216 -10.20 -36.85 -10.06
#